data_AF-A0A7V9EB88-F1
#
_entry.id   AF-A0A7V9EB88-F1
#
_cell.length_a   1.000
_cell.length_b   1.000
_cell.length_c   1.000
_cell.angle_alpha   90.00
_cell.angle_beta   90.00
_cell.angle_gamma   90.00
#
_symmetry.space_group_name_H-M   'P 1'
#
loop_
_entity.id
_entity.type
_entity.pdbx_description
1 polymer ?
#
loop_
_entity_poly.entity_id
_entity_poly.type
_entity_poly.pdbx_seq_one_letter_code
_entity_poly.pdbx_strand_id
1 'polypeptide(L)' 'MAAVPKPKSQKPVRCQDCFFHEQMLCALNLGKPCPTFRPAERGLAPERQLSFVFRAERTHAAYAFPPAPGA' A
#
# COMPACT_ATOMS: atom_id res chain seq x y z
N MET A 1 13.89 -19.72 -34.89
CA MET A 1 13.08 -20.00 -33.68
C MET A 1 13.81 -19.39 -32.49
N ALA A 2 13.34 -18.25 -31.99
CA ALA A 2 14.01 -17.56 -30.87
C ALA A 2 13.87 -18.38 -29.58
N ALA A 3 14.98 -18.61 -28.89
CA ALA A 3 15.02 -19.37 -27.64
C ALA A 3 14.30 -18.60 -26.53
N VAL A 4 13.28 -19.22 -25.92
CA VAL A 4 12.59 -18.69 -24.74
C VAL A 4 13.55 -18.77 -23.54
N PRO A 5 13.82 -17.66 -22.82
CA PRO A 5 14.68 -17.71 -21.63
C PRO A 5 13.99 -18.53 -20.54
N LYS A 6 14.67 -19.59 -20.07
CA LYS A 6 14.24 -20.43 -18.95
C LYS A 6 14.01 -19.55 -17.70
N PRO A 7 12.90 -19.71 -16.97
CA PRO A 7 12.69 -18.98 -15.72
C PRO A 7 13.80 -19.37 -14.74
N LYS A 8 14.51 -18.36 -14.23
CA LYS A 8 15.52 -18.56 -13.19
C LYS A 8 14.82 -19.15 -11.97
N SER A 9 15.25 -20.34 -11.54
CA SER A 9 14.86 -20.94 -10.27
C SER A 9 15.02 -19.90 -9.17
N GLN A 10 13.90 -19.45 -8.61
CA GLN A 10 13.90 -18.49 -7.51
C GLN A 10 14.52 -19.19 -6.31
N LYS A 11 15.62 -18.63 -5.79
CA LYS A 11 16.23 -19.11 -4.56
C LYS A 11 15.15 -19.19 -3.47
N PRO A 12 15.16 -20.21 -2.59
CA PRO A 12 14.18 -20.32 -1.52
C PRO A 12 14.29 -19.09 -0.63
N VAL A 13 13.24 -18.27 -0.67
CA VAL A 13 13.20 -16.98 0.02
C VAL A 13 13.06 -17.23 1.52
N ARG A 14 13.92 -16.60 2.33
CA ARG A 14 13.91 -16.78 3.79
C ARG A 14 13.18 -15.61 4.45
N CYS A 15 12.76 -15.81 5.70
CA CYS A 15 12.21 -14.70 6.50
C CYS A 15 13.22 -13.57 6.71
N GLN A 16 14.52 -13.90 6.65
CA GLN A 16 15.64 -12.95 6.71
C GLN A 16 15.61 -11.93 5.56
N ASP A 17 15.09 -12.33 4.40
CA ASP A 17 14.99 -11.49 3.19
C ASP A 17 13.67 -10.68 3.17
N CYS A 18 12.88 -10.73 4.26
CA CYS A 18 11.62 -10.02 4.35
C CYS A 18 11.84 -8.59 4.83
N PHE A 19 11.19 -7.62 4.16
CA PHE A 19 11.18 -6.22 4.59
C PHE A 19 10.86 -6.04 6.08
N PHE A 20 9.87 -6.78 6.60
CA PHE A 20 9.50 -6.68 8.02
C PHE A 20 10.60 -7.18 8.95
N HIS A 21 11.42 -8.16 8.54
CA HIS A 21 12.52 -8.64 9.37
C HIS A 21 13.68 -7.63 9.38
N GLU A 22 14.02 -7.06 8.22
CA GLU A 22 15.02 -5.98 8.14
C GLU A 22 14.64 -4.76 8.98
N GLN A 23 13.34 -4.42 9.03
CA GLN A 23 12.81 -3.34 9.85
C GLN A 23 12.54 -3.75 11.32
N MET A 24 12.85 -4.99 11.70
CA MET A 24 12.51 -5.58 13.02
C MET A 24 11.02 -5.49 13.41
N LEU A 25 10.14 -5.44 12.40
CA LEU A 25 8.68 -5.42 12.52
C LEU A 25 8.05 -6.82 12.34
N CYS A 26 8.87 -7.84 12.05
CA CYS A 26 8.37 -9.20 11.85
C CYS A 26 8.00 -9.84 13.19
N ALA A 27 6.70 -10.05 13.42
CA ALA A 27 6.19 -10.67 14.65
C ALA A 27 6.49 -12.19 14.75
N LEU A 28 6.94 -12.82 13.66
CA LEU A 28 7.11 -14.27 13.57
C LEU A 28 8.60 -14.63 13.48
N ASN A 29 9.08 -15.46 14.41
CA ASN A 29 10.42 -16.04 14.37
C ASN A 29 10.38 -17.43 13.73
N LEU A 30 10.21 -17.47 12.41
CA LEU A 30 10.09 -18.71 11.64
C LEU A 30 11.30 -18.89 10.72
N GLY A 31 11.81 -20.12 10.59
CA GLY A 31 12.84 -20.48 9.61
C GLY A 31 12.35 -20.54 8.15
N LYS A 32 11.08 -20.20 7.92
CA LYS A 32 10.38 -20.20 6.62
C LYS A 32 9.89 -18.78 6.33
N PRO A 33 9.66 -18.38 5.06
CA PRO A 33 9.11 -17.06 4.76
C PRO A 33 7.79 -16.85 5.50
N CYS A 34 7.64 -15.69 6.14
CA CYS A 34 6.43 -15.36 6.88
C CYS A 34 5.23 -15.23 5.91
N PRO A 35 3.99 -15.47 6.36
CA PRO A 35 2.80 -15.29 5.54
C PRO A 35 2.63 -13.85 5.02
N THR A 36 3.27 -12.87 5.67
CA THR A 36 3.33 -11.47 5.26
C THR A 36 4.57 -11.13 4.44
N PHE A 37 5.25 -12.14 3.85
CA PHE A 37 6.50 -11.93 3.12
C PHE A 37 6.34 -10.88 2.02
N ARG A 38 7.06 -9.78 2.18
CA ARG A 38 7.20 -8.69 1.21
C ARG A 38 8.69 -8.55 0.85
N PRO A 39 9.08 -8.74 -0.41
CA PRO A 39 10.44 -8.49 -0.85
C PRO A 39 10.75 -6.99 -0.71
N ALA A 40 11.94 -6.66 -0.20
CA ALA A 40 12.35 -5.28 0.08
C ALA A 40 12.51 -4.41 -1.18
N GLU A 41 12.42 -4.98 -2.38
CA GLU A 41 12.64 -4.26 -3.65
C GLU A 41 11.47 -3.36 -4.08
N ARG A 42 10.24 -3.65 -3.64
CA ARG A 42 9.11 -2.74 -3.87
C ARG A 42 9.06 -1.80 -2.69
N GLY A 43 9.56 -0.57 -2.90
CA GLY A 43 9.43 0.50 -1.91
C GLY A 43 8.02 0.49 -1.34
N LEU A 44 7.89 0.10 -0.07
CA LEU A 44 6.63 0.08 0.67
C LEU A 44 6.13 1.51 0.95
N ALA A 45 6.58 2.49 0.15
CA ALA A 45 6.09 3.83 0.17
C ALA A 45 4.59 3.75 -0.16
N PRO A 46 3.71 4.10 0.78
CA PRO A 46 2.30 4.20 0.46
C PRO A 46 2.16 5.17 -0.72
N GLU A 47 1.28 4.82 -1.65
CA GLU A 47 0.98 5.70 -2.77
C GLU A 47 0.56 7.07 -2.21
N ARG A 48 1.02 8.16 -2.85
CA ARG A 48 0.74 9.50 -2.32
C ARG A 48 -0.77 9.71 -2.34
N GLN A 49 -1.37 9.73 -1.16
CA GLN A 49 -2.79 10.04 -1.00
C GLN A 49 -3.07 11.40 -1.64
N LEU A 50 -4.10 11.46 -2.49
CA LEU A 50 -4.53 12.70 -3.12
C LEU A 50 -4.95 13.72 -2.04
N SER A 51 -4.59 14.98 -2.24
CA SER A 51 -5.03 16.07 -1.37
C SER A 51 -6.43 16.54 -1.75
N PHE A 52 -7.28 16.79 -0.77
CA PHE A 52 -8.55 17.48 -1.01
C PHE A 52 -8.30 18.88 -1.58
N VAL A 53 -9.02 19.23 -2.64
CA VAL A 53 -9.03 20.57 -3.22
C VAL A 53 -10.34 21.23 -2.84
N PHE A 54 -10.29 22.19 -1.91
CA PHE A 54 -11.46 23.00 -1.57
C PHE A 54 -11.76 23.98 -2.69
N ARG A 55 -13.00 24.00 -3.19
CA ARG A 55 -13.46 25.02 -4.15
C ARG A 55 -13.89 26.26 -3.36
N ALA A 56 -13.33 27.42 -3.70
CA ALA A 56 -13.67 28.70 -3.07
C ALA A 56 -15.05 29.22 -3.50
N GLU A 57 -15.55 28.82 -4.67
CA GLU A 57 -16.93 29.07 -5.05
C GLU A 57 -17.85 28.14 -4.26
N ARG A 58 -18.72 28.74 -3.46
CA ARG A 58 -19.76 28.07 -2.72
C ARG A 58 -20.72 27.44 -3.74
N THR A 59 -20.56 26.16 -4.05
CA THR A 59 -21.58 25.42 -4.79
C THR A 59 -22.84 25.45 -3.94
N HIS A 60 -23.86 26.18 -4.40
CA HIS A 60 -25.19 26.06 -3.82
C HIS A 60 -25.60 24.59 -3.94
N ALA A 61 -25.83 23.94 -2.81
CA ALA A 61 -26.36 22.59 -2.81
C ALA A 61 -27.68 22.61 -3.58
N ALA A 62 -27.82 21.76 -4.60
CA ALA A 62 -29.05 21.64 -5.38
C ALA A 62 -30.26 21.33 -4.47
N TYR A 63 -30.00 20.72 -3.31
CA TYR A 63 -30.95 20.52 -2.23
C TYR A 63 -30.40 21.14 -0.95
N ALA A 64 -30.84 22.36 -0.64
CA ALA A 64 -30.64 22.97 0.67
C ALA A 64 -31.82 22.62 1.57
N PHE A 65 -31.53 22.15 2.79
CA PHE A 65 -32.56 22.02 3.82
C PHE A 65 -32.94 23.42 4.32
N PRO A 66 -34.23 23.68 4.59
CA PRO A 66 -34.64 24.95 5.17
C PRO A 66 -33.95 25.14 6.53
N PRO A 67 -33.48 26.36 6.85
CA PRO A 67 -32.91 26.64 8.16
C PRO A 67 -33.98 26.45 9.24
N ALA A 68 -33.55 26.01 10.42
CA ALA A 68 -34.44 25.95 11.57
C ALA A 68 -34.96 27.37 11.89
N PRO A 69 -36.24 27.52 12.25
CA PRO A 69 -36.78 28.83 12.61
C PRO A 69 -36.07 29.36 13.87
N GLY A 70 -35.36 30.49 13.74
CA GLY A 70 -34.78 31.23 14.88
C GLY A 70 -33.27 31.49 14.87
N ALA A 71 -32.57 31.32 13.74
CA ALA A 71 -31.17 31.73 13.56
C ALA A 71 -31.05 33.08 12.85
#